data_AF-A0A2N2QSH5-F1
#
_entry.id   AF-A0A2N2QSH5-F1
#
_cell.length_a   1.000
_cell.length_b   1.000
_cell.length_c   1.000
_cell.angle_alpha   90.00
_cell.angle_beta   90.00
_cell.angle_gamma   90.00
#
_symmetry.space_group_name_H-M   'P 1'
#
loop_
_entity.id
_entity.type
_entity.pdbx_description
1 polymer ?
#
loop_
_entity_poly.entity_id
_entity_poly.type
_entity_poly.pdbx_seq_one_letter_code
_entity_poly.pdbx_strand_id
1 'polypeptide(L)'
;MTNSRWAQGEAVRLIRNVRNDGTYPGLDPGMPLVRRGSIGYVVDVGTFLQDQVIYSVNFLDEDKIVGCREEELIGGDEPWTPSRFEFREKVLAAKGLSVGGEVLIPVGAIGEVIKVVRDAPGGVAYHIHFDCLLGRVLQIPEDALDPTEAKE
;
A
#
# COMPACT_ATOMS: atom_id res chain seq x y z
N MET A 1 -12.69 20.24 -17.68
CA MET A 1 -12.67 20.45 -16.23
C MET A 1 -12.11 19.19 -15.62
N THR A 2 -10.95 19.27 -14.99
CA THR A 2 -10.31 18.13 -14.33
C THR A 2 -11.20 17.73 -13.16
N ASN A 3 -11.82 16.55 -13.23
CA ASN A 3 -12.70 16.04 -12.19
C ASN A 3 -11.83 15.51 -11.04
N SER A 4 -11.32 16.42 -10.21
CA SER A 4 -10.47 16.10 -9.06
C SER A 4 -11.33 15.85 -7.82
N ARG A 5 -10.96 14.84 -7.05
CA ARG A 5 -11.66 14.38 -5.84
C ARG A 5 -11.44 15.30 -4.64
N TRP A 6 -10.31 16.00 -4.57
CA TRP A 6 -9.94 16.92 -3.48
C TRP A 6 -9.43 18.25 -4.01
N ALA A 7 -9.73 19.34 -3.31
CA ALA A 7 -9.27 20.69 -3.65
C ALA A 7 -8.08 21.15 -2.78
N GLN A 8 -7.49 22.29 -3.14
CA GLN A 8 -6.45 22.94 -2.36
C GLN A 8 -6.91 23.19 -0.92
N GLY A 9 -6.05 22.85 0.04
CA GLY A 9 -6.31 22.96 1.48
C GLY A 9 -6.94 21.72 2.10
N GLU A 10 -7.44 20.76 1.31
CA GLU A 10 -8.03 19.54 1.86
C GLU A 10 -6.96 18.60 2.41
N ALA A 11 -7.30 17.96 3.54
CA ALA A 11 -6.47 16.95 4.17
C ALA A 11 -6.66 15.61 3.45
N VAL A 12 -5.54 14.96 3.13
CA VAL A 12 -5.49 13.63 2.52
C VAL A 12 -4.52 12.74 3.27
N ARG A 13 -4.76 11.42 3.22
CA ARG A 13 -3.90 10.40 3.81
C ARG A 13 -3.29 9.53 2.72
N LEU A 14 -2.00 9.25 2.82
CA LEU A 14 -1.35 8.25 1.97
C LEU A 14 -1.78 6.84 2.37
N ILE A 15 -2.19 6.03 1.39
CA ILE A 15 -2.50 4.62 1.60
C ILE A 15 -1.39 3.67 1.14
N ARG A 16 -0.32 4.21 0.53
CA ARG A 16 0.88 3.48 0.11
C ARG A 16 2.13 4.30 0.46
N ASN A 17 3.26 3.62 0.62
CA ASN A 17 4.54 4.31 0.79
C ASN A 17 4.94 4.94 -0.54
N VAL A 18 5.24 6.23 -0.52
CA VAL A 18 5.74 6.93 -1.71
C VAL A 18 7.25 6.89 -1.71
N ARG A 19 7.81 6.49 -2.85
CA ARG A 19 9.25 6.47 -3.12
C ARG A 19 9.53 7.39 -4.30
N ASN A 20 10.73 7.96 -4.34
CA ASN A 20 11.15 8.80 -5.44
C ASN A 20 11.19 7.97 -6.73
N ASP A 21 10.41 8.35 -7.73
CA ASP A 21 10.42 7.75 -9.06
C ASP A 21 11.48 8.39 -9.99
N GLY A 22 12.26 9.33 -9.47
CA GLY A 22 13.26 10.11 -10.18
C GLY A 22 12.84 11.56 -10.44
N THR A 23 11.63 11.95 -10.04
CA THR A 23 11.14 13.34 -10.21
C THR A 23 11.42 14.23 -9.00
N TYR A 24 11.64 13.66 -7.82
CA TYR A 24 11.92 14.45 -6.61
C TYR A 24 13.39 14.86 -6.55
N PRO A 25 13.71 16.16 -6.38
CA PRO A 25 15.08 16.66 -6.45
C PRO A 25 15.92 16.22 -5.25
N GLY A 26 17.20 15.93 -5.50
CA GLY A 26 18.19 15.70 -4.44
C GLY A 26 18.13 14.33 -3.77
N LEU A 27 17.30 13.40 -4.26
CA LEU A 27 17.24 12.02 -3.79
C LEU A 27 17.38 11.05 -4.95
N ASP A 28 18.00 9.90 -4.70
CA ASP A 28 18.09 8.85 -5.72
C ASP A 28 16.73 8.19 -5.98
N PRO A 29 16.49 7.66 -7.20
CA PRO A 29 15.31 6.84 -7.47
C PRO A 29 15.20 5.65 -6.51
N GLY A 30 13.99 5.38 -6.06
CA GLY A 30 13.66 4.33 -5.09
C GLY A 30 13.77 4.77 -3.62
N MET A 31 14.35 5.93 -3.33
CA MET A 31 14.45 6.44 -1.96
C MET A 31 13.06 6.72 -1.36
N PRO A 32 12.78 6.33 -0.10
CA PRO A 32 11.51 6.63 0.54
C PRO A 32 11.33 8.14 0.71
N LEU A 33 10.14 8.64 0.36
CA LEU A 33 9.77 10.04 0.53
C LEU A 33 8.84 10.22 1.73
N VAL A 34 7.69 9.54 1.70
CA VAL A 34 6.65 9.67 2.73
C VAL A 34 6.03 8.29 2.97
N ARG A 35 5.78 7.97 4.25
CA ARG A 35 5.22 6.68 4.64
C ARG A 35 3.69 6.69 4.47
N ARG A 36 3.11 5.52 4.21
CA ARG A 36 1.65 5.34 4.31
C ARG A 36 1.17 5.73 5.71
N GLY A 37 -0.03 6.28 5.78
CA GLY A 37 -0.62 6.78 7.02
C GLY A 37 -0.34 8.25 7.29
N SER A 38 0.71 8.83 6.68
CA SER A 38 1.00 10.26 6.81
C SER A 38 -0.16 11.09 6.24
N ILE A 39 -0.53 12.13 6.99
CA ILE A 39 -1.51 13.14 6.60
C ILE A 39 -0.76 14.29 5.97
N GLY A 40 -1.26 14.74 4.82
CA GLY A 40 -0.79 15.95 4.17
C GLY A 40 -1.95 16.80 3.68
N TYR A 41 -1.63 18.00 3.20
CA TYR A 41 -2.61 18.95 2.69
C TYR A 41 -2.36 19.22 1.22
N VAL A 42 -3.41 19.14 0.40
CA VAL A 42 -3.31 19.43 -1.04
C VAL A 42 -2.94 20.89 -1.22
N VAL A 43 -1.85 21.17 -1.94
CA VAL A 43 -1.40 22.54 -2.26
C VAL A 43 -1.66 22.90 -3.72
N ASP A 44 -1.73 21.91 -4.62
CA ASP A 44 -2.03 22.09 -6.03
C ASP A 44 -2.57 20.79 -6.65
N VAL A 45 -3.32 20.91 -7.75
CA VAL A 45 -3.86 19.78 -8.52
C VAL A 45 -3.50 19.96 -9.99
N GLY A 46 -2.59 19.12 -10.46
CA GLY A 46 -2.11 19.11 -11.83
C GLY A 46 -2.55 17.88 -12.61
N THR A 47 -2.13 17.81 -13.87
CA THR A 47 -2.22 16.60 -14.68
C THR A 47 -0.85 16.19 -15.20
N PHE A 48 -0.61 14.88 -15.25
CA PHE A 48 0.54 14.25 -15.88
C PHE A 48 0.06 13.47 -17.10
N LEU A 49 0.83 13.55 -18.21
CA LEU A 49 0.47 12.92 -19.50
C LEU A 49 -0.99 13.18 -19.92
N GLN A 50 -1.44 14.43 -19.74
CA GLN A 50 -2.77 14.98 -20.10
C GLN A 50 -3.99 14.41 -19.33
N ASP A 51 -3.96 13.14 -18.90
CA ASP A 51 -5.13 12.45 -18.34
C ASP A 51 -4.95 11.96 -16.88
N GLN A 52 -3.74 11.93 -16.34
CA GLN A 52 -3.50 11.44 -14.97
C GLN A 52 -3.53 12.60 -13.98
N VAL A 53 -4.50 12.61 -13.07
CA VAL A 53 -4.56 13.63 -12.00
C VAL A 53 -3.44 13.38 -10.99
N ILE A 54 -2.66 14.42 -10.72
CA ILE A 54 -1.60 14.42 -9.70
C ILE A 54 -1.90 15.52 -8.68
N TYR A 55 -1.96 15.11 -7.41
CA TYR A 55 -2.12 16.01 -6.27
C TYR A 55 -0.74 16.34 -5.73
N SER A 56 -0.37 17.63 -5.73
CA SER A 56 0.78 18.09 -4.97
C SER A 56 0.36 18.20 -3.51
N VAL A 57 0.91 17.35 -2.65
CA VAL A 57 0.53 17.27 -1.25
C VAL A 57 1.71 17.69 -0.38
N ASN A 58 1.48 18.64 0.52
CA ASN A 58 2.44 19.06 1.53
C ASN A 58 2.29 18.20 2.79
N PHE A 59 3.30 17.40 3.07
CA PHE A 59 3.44 16.59 4.27
C PHE A 59 4.32 17.35 5.26
N LEU A 60 3.68 17.96 6.25
CA LEU A 60 4.33 18.88 7.20
C LEU A 60 5.30 18.17 8.13
N ASP A 61 5.00 16.93 8.52
CA ASP A 61 5.85 16.15 9.44
C ASP A 61 7.17 15.74 8.76
N GLU A 62 7.14 15.44 7.46
CA GLU A 62 8.31 15.11 6.66
C GLU A 62 9.02 16.34 6.06
N ASP A 63 8.41 17.53 6.12
CA ASP A 63 8.83 18.76 5.45
C ASP A 63 9.04 18.56 3.92
N LYS A 64 8.03 17.95 3.27
CA LYS A 64 8.09 17.59 1.84
C LYS A 64 6.79 17.89 1.11
N ILE A 65 6.93 18.42 -0.10
CA ILE A 65 5.83 18.45 -1.09
C ILE A 65 6.05 17.33 -2.09
N VAL A 66 5.08 16.41 -2.20
CA VAL A 66 5.19 15.23 -3.05
C VAL A 66 3.96 15.12 -3.95
N GLY A 67 4.20 14.86 -5.24
CA GLY A 67 3.14 14.55 -6.20
C GLY A 67 2.60 13.14 -5.93
N CYS A 68 1.30 13.04 -5.70
CA CYS A 68 0.60 11.80 -5.39
C CYS A 68 -0.49 11.54 -6.43
N ARG A 69 -0.65 10.29 -6.85
CA ARG A 69 -1.78 9.89 -7.71
C ARG A 69 -3.05 9.77 -6.88
N GLU A 70 -4.20 9.93 -7.52
CA GLU A 70 -5.50 9.79 -6.84
C GLU A 70 -5.64 8.44 -6.12
N GLU A 71 -5.18 7.36 -6.74
CA GLU A 71 -5.21 5.99 -6.21
C GLU A 71 -4.26 5.74 -5.02
N GLU A 72 -3.41 6.70 -4.69
CA GLU A 72 -2.49 6.67 -3.54
C GLU A 72 -3.03 7.41 -2.32
N LEU A 73 -4.17 8.10 -2.48
CA LEU A 73 -4.77 8.96 -1.48
C LEU A 73 -6.18 8.51 -1.07
N ILE A 74 -6.54 8.84 0.16
CA ILE A 74 -7.92 8.90 0.67
C ILE A 74 -8.08 10.24 1.41
N GLY A 75 -9.31 10.67 1.68
CA GLY A 75 -9.54 11.84 2.54
C GLY A 75 -8.93 11.65 3.93
N GLY A 76 -8.45 12.74 4.54
CA GLY A 76 -7.76 12.68 5.83
C GLY A 76 -8.60 12.07 6.96
N ASP A 77 -9.92 12.27 6.90
CA ASP A 77 -10.89 11.72 7.85
C ASP A 77 -11.48 10.37 7.42
N GLU A 78 -11.14 9.88 6.22
CA GLU A 78 -11.61 8.57 5.77
C GLU A 78 -11.00 7.45 6.64
N PRO A 79 -11.75 6.37 6.93
CA PRO A 79 -11.25 5.24 7.68
C PRO A 79 -10.00 4.66 7.03
N TRP A 80 -8.92 4.51 7.82
CA TRP A 80 -7.70 3.89 7.37
C TRP A 80 -7.34 2.72 8.26
N THR A 81 -7.35 1.53 7.67
CA THR A 81 -6.86 0.32 8.33
C THR A 81 -5.41 0.09 7.91
N PRO A 82 -4.43 0.27 8.82
CA PRO A 82 -3.04 0.00 8.50
C PRO A 82 -2.86 -1.48 8.19
N SER A 83 -2.18 -1.80 7.09
CA SER A 83 -1.70 -3.14 6.76
C SER A 83 -0.34 -3.39 7.40
N ARG A 84 -0.04 -4.63 7.80
CA ARG A 84 1.30 -5.09 8.23
C ARG A 84 2.24 -5.30 7.04
N PHE A 85 1.71 -5.78 5.91
CA PHE A 85 2.48 -6.10 4.69
C PHE A 85 2.01 -5.27 3.49
N GLU A 86 2.87 -5.11 2.49
CA GLU A 86 2.58 -4.38 1.26
C GLU A 86 2.67 -5.22 0.00
N PHE A 87 2.16 -4.67 -1.11
CA PHE A 87 2.36 -5.24 -2.43
C PHE A 87 3.83 -5.57 -2.70
N ARG A 88 4.09 -6.77 -3.22
CA ARG A 88 5.41 -7.38 -3.45
C ARG A 88 6.24 -7.69 -2.20
N GLU A 89 5.70 -7.49 -1.00
CA GLU A 89 6.37 -7.96 0.21
C GLU A 89 6.29 -9.48 0.27
N LYS A 90 7.43 -10.11 0.61
CA LYS A 90 7.47 -11.54 0.87
C LYS A 90 7.03 -11.81 2.30
N VAL A 91 6.23 -12.86 2.45
CA VAL A 91 5.63 -13.28 3.72
C VAL A 91 5.74 -14.78 3.87
N LEU A 92 5.61 -15.26 5.10
CA LEU A 92 5.55 -16.66 5.49
C LEU A 92 4.14 -17.00 5.95
N ALA A 93 3.66 -18.20 5.63
CA ALA A 93 2.45 -18.74 6.26
C ALA A 93 2.71 -19.02 7.74
N ALA A 94 2.09 -18.28 8.65
CA ALA A 94 2.25 -18.48 10.10
C ALA A 94 1.55 -19.76 10.59
N LYS A 95 0.55 -20.24 9.83
CA LYS A 95 -0.28 -21.41 10.14
C LYS A 95 -0.39 -22.29 8.89
N GLY A 96 -0.65 -23.59 9.08
CA GLY A 96 -0.95 -24.49 7.96
C GLY A 96 -2.32 -24.13 7.37
N LEU A 97 -2.36 -23.77 6.09
CA LEU A 97 -3.59 -23.33 5.44
C LEU A 97 -4.22 -24.50 4.68
N SER A 98 -5.42 -24.88 5.10
CA SER A 98 -6.16 -26.00 4.54
C SER A 98 -7.42 -25.56 3.79
N VAL A 99 -7.71 -26.20 2.68
CA VAL A 99 -8.99 -26.06 1.95
C VAL A 99 -9.65 -27.44 1.91
N GLY A 100 -10.88 -27.55 2.42
CA GLY A 100 -11.58 -28.84 2.46
C GLY A 100 -10.92 -29.90 3.35
N GLY A 101 -10.11 -29.50 4.34
CA GLY A 101 -9.40 -30.41 5.25
C GLY A 101 -8.02 -30.88 4.76
N GLU A 102 -7.66 -30.56 3.51
CA GLU A 102 -6.32 -30.83 2.97
C GLU A 102 -5.42 -29.61 3.16
N VAL A 103 -4.25 -29.79 3.75
CA VAL A 103 -3.26 -28.71 3.92
C VAL A 103 -2.60 -28.44 2.56
N LEU A 104 -2.91 -27.28 1.98
CA LEU A 104 -2.33 -26.85 0.71
C LEU A 104 -1.05 -26.03 0.92
N ILE A 105 -1.02 -25.22 1.98
CA ILE A 105 0.12 -24.35 2.29
C ILE A 105 0.69 -24.78 3.64
N PRO A 106 1.91 -25.36 3.69
CA PRO A 106 2.54 -25.70 4.96
C PRO A 106 2.94 -24.44 5.73
N VAL A 107 3.04 -24.55 7.05
CA VAL A 107 3.62 -23.49 7.90
C VAL A 107 5.02 -23.15 7.39
N GLY A 108 5.33 -21.86 7.32
CA GLY A 108 6.62 -21.35 6.83
C GLY A 108 6.72 -21.29 5.30
N ALA A 109 5.69 -21.65 4.55
CA ALA A 109 5.70 -21.47 3.10
C ALA A 109 5.83 -19.99 2.74
N ILE A 110 6.73 -19.69 1.79
CA ILE A 110 6.94 -18.34 1.28
C ILE A 110 5.85 -18.00 0.27
N GLY A 111 5.32 -16.80 0.39
CA GLY A 111 4.44 -16.19 -0.60
C GLY A 111 4.76 -14.73 -0.82
N GLU A 112 4.19 -14.18 -1.89
CA GLU A 112 4.29 -12.77 -2.26
C GLU A 112 2.90 -12.12 -2.23
N VAL A 113 2.81 -10.94 -1.62
CA VAL A 113 1.58 -10.16 -1.59
C VAL A 113 1.30 -9.55 -2.96
N ILE A 114 0.22 -10.00 -3.59
CA ILE A 114 -0.25 -9.51 -4.89
C ILE A 114 -1.26 -8.37 -4.73
N LYS A 115 -2.01 -8.34 -3.62
CA LYS A 115 -2.95 -7.26 -3.32
C LYS A 115 -3.21 -7.17 -1.82
N VAL A 116 -3.36 -5.95 -1.33
CA VAL A 116 -3.85 -5.67 0.04
C VAL A 116 -5.35 -5.38 -0.04
N VAL A 117 -6.15 -6.12 0.72
CA VAL A 117 -7.62 -6.01 0.84
C VAL A 117 -7.93 -5.45 2.22
N ARG A 118 -8.47 -4.23 2.29
CA ARG A 118 -8.66 -3.50 3.56
C ARG A 118 -10.10 -3.50 4.07
N ASP A 119 -11.01 -4.06 3.28
CA ASP A 119 -12.45 -4.22 3.53
C ASP A 119 -12.83 -5.69 3.76
N ALA A 120 -11.87 -6.52 4.19
CA ALA A 120 -12.12 -7.93 4.46
C ALA A 120 -12.78 -8.12 5.84
N PRO A 121 -13.57 -9.19 6.03
CA PRO A 121 -14.05 -9.58 7.35
C PRO A 121 -12.86 -9.77 8.31
N GLY A 122 -12.85 -9.01 9.43
CA GLY A 122 -11.73 -9.01 10.38
C GLY A 122 -10.65 -7.94 10.12
N GLY A 123 -10.83 -7.07 9.12
CA GLY A 123 -9.94 -5.94 8.83
C GLY A 123 -9.15 -6.14 7.55
N VAL A 124 -7.85 -6.44 7.67
CA VAL A 124 -6.94 -6.57 6.52
C VAL A 124 -6.76 -8.04 6.13
N ALA A 125 -6.92 -8.32 4.84
CA ALA A 125 -6.53 -9.56 4.20
C ALA A 125 -5.62 -9.28 2.99
N TYR A 126 -4.99 -10.33 2.50
CA TYR A 126 -4.02 -10.26 1.42
C TYR A 126 -4.35 -11.29 0.36
N HIS A 127 -4.27 -10.89 -0.91
CA HIS A 127 -4.16 -11.85 -2.00
C HIS A 127 -2.70 -12.23 -2.14
N ILE A 128 -2.40 -13.52 -1.91
CA ILE A 128 -1.04 -14.03 -1.87
C ILE A 128 -0.89 -15.14 -2.90
N HIS A 129 0.21 -15.08 -3.62
CA HIS A 129 0.71 -16.20 -4.41
C HIS A 129 1.80 -16.92 -3.60
N PHE A 130 1.58 -18.18 -3.24
CA PHE A 130 2.58 -18.99 -2.54
C PHE A 130 3.40 -19.79 -3.55
N ASP A 131 4.71 -19.87 -3.31
CA ASP A 131 5.64 -20.56 -4.21
C ASP A 131 5.34 -22.08 -4.31
N CYS A 132 4.78 -22.65 -3.23
CA CYS A 132 4.37 -24.06 -3.18
C CYS A 132 3.04 -24.35 -3.90
N LEU A 133 2.28 -23.34 -4.32
CA LEU A 133 0.98 -23.50 -4.97
C LEU A 133 0.86 -22.57 -6.20
N LEU A 134 1.63 -22.91 -7.24
CA LEU A 134 1.72 -22.13 -8.46
C LEU A 134 0.36 -21.96 -9.16
N GLY A 135 0.13 -20.75 -9.69
CA GLY A 135 -1.04 -20.44 -10.51
C GLY A 135 -2.33 -20.24 -9.71
N ARG A 136 -2.27 -20.24 -8.37
CA ARG A 136 -3.39 -19.89 -7.51
C ARG A 136 -3.03 -18.71 -6.63
N VAL A 137 -4.01 -17.83 -6.45
CA VAL A 137 -3.94 -16.71 -5.52
C VAL A 137 -4.99 -16.96 -4.44
N LEU A 138 -4.57 -16.89 -3.18
CA LEU A 138 -5.43 -17.14 -2.03
C LEU A 138 -5.63 -15.84 -1.26
N GLN A 139 -6.83 -15.64 -0.71
CA GLN A 139 -7.09 -14.55 0.23
C GLN A 139 -6.79 -15.02 1.66
N ILE A 140 -5.76 -14.44 2.27
CA ILE A 140 -5.25 -14.83 3.58
C ILE A 140 -5.41 -13.66 4.56
N PRO A 141 -5.97 -13.87 5.78
CA PRO A 141 -6.05 -12.82 6.79
C PRO A 141 -4.67 -12.44 7.33
N GLU A 142 -4.52 -11.20 7.81
CA GLU A 142 -3.23 -10.68 8.30
C GLU A 142 -2.59 -11.50 9.43
N ASP A 143 -3.41 -12.09 10.30
CA ASP A 143 -2.96 -12.89 11.46
C ASP A 143 -2.46 -14.30 11.09
N ALA A 144 -2.59 -14.70 9.83
CA ALA A 144 -2.10 -15.97 9.31
C ALA A 144 -0.75 -15.84 8.59
N LEU A 145 -0.11 -14.68 8.70
CA LEU A 145 1.13 -14.34 7.99
C LEU A 145 2.20 -13.80 8.92
N ASP A 146 3.46 -14.12 8.62
CA ASP A 146 4.64 -13.56 9.26
C ASP A 146 5.58 -12.93 8.23
N PRO A 147 6.40 -11.94 8.62
CA PRO A 147 7.40 -11.37 7.72
C PRO A 147 8.51 -12.39 7.44
N THR A 148 9.10 -12.35 6.24
CA THR A 148 10.29 -13.17 5.93
C THR A 148 11.55 -12.70 6.63
N GLU A 149 11.61 -11.43 7.03
CA GLU A 149 12.71 -10.81 7.76
C GLU A 149 12.16 -10.10 9.00
N ALA A 150 12.80 -10.25 10.15
CA ALA A 150 12.46 -9.42 11.31
C ALA A 150 12.72 -7.96 10.93
N LYS A 151 11.68 -7.12 10.90
CA LYS A 151 11.85 -5.68 10.77
C LYS A 151 12.60 -5.21 12.02
N GLU A 152 13.89 -4.89 11.89
CA GLU A 152 14.68 -4.20 12.91
C GLU A 152 14.07 -2.83 13.26
#